data_AF-A0A5B0RIM5-F1
#
_entry.id   AF-A0A5B0RIM5-F1
#
_cell.length_a   1.000
_cell.length_b   1.000
_cell.length_c   1.000
_cell.angle_alpha   90.00
_cell.angle_beta   90.00
_cell.angle_gamma   90.00
#
_symmetry.space_group_name_H-M   'P 1'
#
loop_
_entity.id
_entity.type
_entity.pdbx_description
1 polymer ?
#
loop_
_entity_poly.entity_id
_entity_poly.type
_entity_poly.pdbx_seq_one_letter_code
_entity_poly.pdbx_strand_id
1 'polypeptide(L)'
;MLTTSDEIPLDCMRKAIALARLCKPIPTAFCVGCLMTKTGTGEVVSEGYSRELEGNTHAEQCAIMKLSPLDGPSSSMLAGDLDLYTTMEPCSVRLSGNQPCADLILQFNRSHHPHLRIKNIFLGVVEPDDFVNCEGVKKLQDSGLTIIQVVGFKEECLRIARGEDKNNP
;
A
#
# COMPACT_ATOMS: atom_id res chain seq x y z
N MET A 1 -1.15 0.34 17.52
CA MET A 1 -1.06 -0.42 16.24
C MET A 1 -0.75 -1.87 16.58
N LEU A 2 -1.36 -2.84 15.87
CA LEU A 2 -1.07 -4.26 16.06
C LEU A 2 0.25 -4.63 15.35
N THR A 3 0.81 -5.79 15.68
CA THR A 3 2.01 -6.33 15.00
C THR A 3 1.78 -7.79 14.61
N THR A 4 2.40 -8.25 13.53
CA THR A 4 2.39 -9.68 13.12
C THR A 4 3.78 -10.13 12.66
N SER A 5 4.04 -11.42 12.84
CA SER A 5 5.15 -12.17 12.26
C SER A 5 4.66 -13.45 11.58
N ASP A 6 3.39 -13.50 11.19
CA ASP A 6 2.80 -14.68 10.55
C ASP A 6 3.33 -14.84 9.12
N GLU A 7 3.40 -16.09 8.65
CA GLU A 7 4.05 -16.44 7.38
C GLU A 7 3.45 -15.71 6.17
N ILE A 8 2.12 -15.70 6.04
CA ILE A 8 1.42 -15.05 4.91
C ILE A 8 1.73 -13.54 4.87
N PRO A 9 1.54 -12.76 5.96
CA PRO A 9 1.96 -11.36 5.99
C PRO A 9 3.43 -11.11 5.69
N LEU A 10 4.34 -11.97 6.18
CA LEU A 10 5.76 -11.86 5.88
C LEU A 10 6.03 -12.02 4.37
N ASP A 11 5.44 -13.02 3.73
CA ASP A 11 5.60 -13.28 2.29
C ASP A 11 4.99 -12.18 1.43
N CYS A 12 3.79 -11.72 1.79
CA CYS A 12 3.16 -10.59 1.11
C CYS A 12 3.98 -9.30 1.26
N MET A 13 4.57 -9.04 2.44
CA MET A 13 5.45 -7.89 2.63
C MET A 13 6.74 -8.01 1.81
N ARG A 14 7.35 -9.19 1.69
CA ARG A 14 8.49 -9.42 0.78
C ARG A 14 8.16 -9.10 -0.68
N LYS A 15 6.96 -9.49 -1.14
CA LYS A 15 6.48 -9.14 -2.49
C LYS A 15 6.27 -7.63 -2.64
N ALA A 16 5.66 -6.96 -1.66
CA ALA A 16 5.52 -5.51 -1.67
C ALA A 16 6.89 -4.80 -1.70
N ILE A 17 7.88 -5.31 -0.96
CA ILE A 17 9.27 -4.83 -1.00
C ILE A 17 9.89 -5.03 -2.39
N ALA A 18 9.66 -6.17 -3.04
CA ALA A 18 10.14 -6.41 -4.40
C ALA A 18 9.54 -5.39 -5.40
N LEU A 19 8.27 -5.03 -5.26
CA LEU A 19 7.63 -3.98 -6.05
C LEU A 19 8.28 -2.61 -5.79
N ALA A 20 8.60 -2.27 -4.54
CA ALA A 20 9.27 -1.03 -4.20
C ALA A 20 10.64 -0.88 -4.89
N ARG A 21 11.36 -1.99 -5.11
CA ARG A 21 12.64 -2.01 -5.84
C ARG A 21 12.51 -1.66 -7.33
N LEU A 22 11.34 -1.86 -7.93
CA LEU A 22 11.08 -1.48 -9.33
C LEU A 22 11.02 0.04 -9.54
N CYS A 23 10.88 0.81 -8.45
CA CYS A 23 10.86 2.26 -8.52
C CYS A 23 12.23 2.81 -8.96
N LYS A 24 12.23 3.74 -9.91
CA LYS A 24 13.37 4.65 -10.09
C LYS A 24 13.41 5.62 -8.89
N PRO A 25 14.49 5.67 -8.09
CA PRO A 25 14.59 6.60 -6.97
C PRO A 25 14.70 8.04 -7.46
N ILE A 26 14.06 8.96 -6.72
CA ILE A 26 14.19 10.39 -6.93
C ILE A 26 14.34 11.10 -5.57
N PRO A 27 15.05 12.25 -5.50
CA PRO A 27 15.30 12.91 -4.21
C PRO A 27 14.06 13.43 -3.47
N THR A 28 12.94 13.57 -4.17
CA THR A 28 11.74 14.26 -3.69
C THR A 28 10.58 13.33 -3.35
N ALA A 29 10.75 12.00 -3.49
CA ALA A 29 9.68 11.05 -3.21
C ALA A 29 10.21 9.65 -2.88
N PHE A 30 9.52 8.96 -1.98
CA PHE A 30 9.86 7.60 -1.58
C PHE A 30 9.57 6.54 -2.68
N CYS A 31 10.37 5.49 -2.70
CA CYS A 31 10.10 4.23 -3.40
C CYS A 31 9.24 3.32 -2.52
N VAL A 32 7.95 3.20 -2.84
CA VAL A 32 7.00 2.41 -2.07
C VAL A 32 6.44 1.32 -2.99
N GLY A 33 6.20 0.13 -2.43
CA GLY A 33 5.45 -0.94 -3.08
C GLY A 33 4.20 -1.28 -2.29
N CYS A 34 3.16 -1.70 -3.01
CA CYS A 34 1.85 -2.05 -2.48
C CYS A 34 1.32 -3.33 -3.14
N LEU A 35 0.75 -4.22 -2.34
CA LEU A 35 0.14 -5.47 -2.76
C LEU A 35 -1.26 -5.57 -2.16
N MET A 36 -2.25 -5.96 -2.96
CA MET A 36 -3.60 -6.24 -2.49
C MET A 36 -3.90 -7.73 -2.66
N THR A 37 -4.41 -8.37 -1.63
CA THR A 37 -4.75 -9.80 -1.66
C THR A 37 -6.18 -10.04 -1.17
N LYS A 38 -6.74 -11.21 -1.47
CA LYS A 38 -7.89 -11.70 -0.70
C LYS A 38 -7.48 -11.90 0.76
N THR A 39 -8.38 -11.59 1.69
CA THR A 39 -8.08 -11.59 3.13
C THR A 39 -7.59 -12.96 3.59
N GLY A 40 -6.42 -13.00 4.23
CA GLY A 40 -5.87 -14.19 4.88
C GLY A 40 -5.35 -15.30 3.95
N THR A 41 -5.42 -15.14 2.61
CA THR A 41 -4.97 -16.19 1.67
C THR A 41 -3.61 -15.89 1.04
N GLY A 42 -3.21 -14.61 0.99
CA GLY A 42 -2.04 -14.16 0.23
C GLY A 42 -2.22 -14.21 -1.30
N GLU A 43 -3.41 -14.55 -1.80
CA GLU A 43 -3.76 -14.55 -3.22
C GLU A 43 -3.85 -13.11 -3.72
N VAL A 44 -2.90 -12.73 -4.58
CA VAL A 44 -2.76 -11.37 -5.12
C VAL A 44 -3.90 -11.07 -6.10
N VAL A 45 -4.57 -9.94 -5.90
CA VAL A 45 -5.62 -9.43 -6.80
C VAL A 45 -5.21 -8.14 -7.51
N SER A 46 -4.30 -7.38 -6.92
CA SER A 46 -3.70 -6.20 -7.54
C SER A 46 -2.39 -5.86 -6.83
N GLU A 47 -1.56 -5.06 -7.48
CA GLU A 47 -0.26 -4.64 -6.99
C GLU A 47 0.10 -3.27 -7.53
N GLY A 48 1.10 -2.59 -6.97
CA GLY A 48 1.60 -1.37 -7.57
C GLY A 48 2.85 -0.85 -6.87
N TYR A 49 3.55 0.07 -7.51
CA TYR A 49 4.71 0.75 -6.94
C TYR A 49 4.71 2.24 -7.29
N SER A 50 5.44 3.03 -6.50
CA SER A 50 5.50 4.49 -6.70
C SER A 50 5.94 4.82 -8.13
N ARG A 51 5.20 5.74 -8.77
CA ARG A 51 5.47 6.24 -10.13
C ARG A 51 5.38 5.14 -11.22
N GLU A 52 4.69 4.05 -10.95
CA GLU A 52 4.37 3.04 -11.97
C GLU A 52 3.46 3.62 -13.06
N LEU A 53 2.42 4.37 -12.65
CA LEU A 53 1.49 5.03 -13.57
C LEU A 53 1.79 6.53 -13.68
N GLU A 54 1.42 7.13 -14.81
CA GLU A 54 1.59 8.57 -15.04
C GLU A 54 0.85 9.42 -14.00
N GLY A 55 1.30 10.68 -13.80
CA GLY A 55 0.63 11.62 -12.90
C GLY A 55 1.13 11.62 -11.45
N ASN A 56 2.39 11.20 -11.22
CA ASN A 56 3.01 11.17 -9.90
C ASN A 56 2.23 10.26 -8.92
N THR A 57 1.91 9.04 -9.33
CA THR A 57 1.09 8.11 -8.54
C THR A 57 1.90 7.46 -7.41
N HIS A 58 1.25 7.21 -6.28
CA HIS A 58 1.81 6.41 -5.18
C HIS A 58 1.45 4.94 -5.36
N ALA A 59 2.16 4.04 -4.69
CA ALA A 59 1.98 2.60 -4.81
C ALA A 59 0.55 2.14 -4.56
N GLU A 60 -0.10 2.65 -3.50
CA GLU A 60 -1.48 2.31 -3.15
C GLU A 60 -2.47 2.82 -4.19
N GLN A 61 -2.20 4.01 -4.75
CA GLN A 61 -3.00 4.57 -5.84
C GLN A 61 -2.91 3.68 -7.09
N CYS A 62 -1.70 3.22 -7.47
CA CYS A 62 -1.51 2.30 -8.58
C CYS A 62 -2.25 0.97 -8.37
N ALA A 63 -2.13 0.38 -7.19
CA ALA A 63 -2.80 -0.88 -6.86
C ALA A 63 -4.33 -0.76 -6.93
N ILE A 64 -4.91 0.31 -6.38
CA ILE A 64 -6.36 0.57 -6.43
C ILE A 64 -6.82 0.82 -7.88
N MET A 65 -6.09 1.63 -8.65
CA MET A 65 -6.43 1.94 -10.03
C MET A 65 -6.39 0.71 -10.94
N LYS A 66 -5.45 -0.23 -10.73
CA LYS A 66 -5.37 -1.47 -11.51
C LYS A 66 -6.39 -2.52 -11.09
N LEU A 67 -6.97 -2.40 -9.90
CA LEU A 67 -8.07 -3.25 -9.46
C LEU A 67 -9.38 -2.88 -10.17
N SER A 68 -9.65 -1.57 -10.35
CA SER A 68 -10.93 -1.05 -10.88
C SER A 68 -11.36 -1.56 -12.28
N PRO A 69 -10.46 -1.84 -13.25
CA PRO A 69 -10.83 -2.43 -14.54
C PRO A 69 -11.34 -3.88 -14.42
N LEU A 70 -11.06 -4.57 -13.32
CA LEU A 70 -11.47 -5.96 -13.09
C LEU A 70 -12.91 -6.05 -12.57
N ASP A 71 -13.66 -4.95 -12.47
CA ASP A 71 -15.06 -4.93 -11.97
C ASP A 71 -16.09 -4.58 -13.04
N GLY A 72 -15.68 -4.65 -14.31
CA GLY A 72 -16.62 -4.55 -15.43
C GLY A 72 -17.65 -5.69 -15.42
N PRO A 73 -18.80 -5.53 -16.11
CA PRO A 73 -19.92 -6.48 -16.09
C PRO A 73 -19.61 -7.89 -16.62
N SER A 74 -18.42 -8.12 -17.18
CA SER A 74 -17.93 -9.41 -17.67
C SER A 74 -16.90 -10.08 -16.76
N SER A 75 -16.51 -9.43 -15.66
CA SER A 75 -15.66 -10.05 -14.65
C SER A 75 -16.51 -10.97 -13.79
N SER A 76 -16.09 -12.22 -13.63
CA SER A 76 -16.61 -13.11 -12.60
C SER A 76 -16.32 -12.45 -11.25
N MET A 77 -17.33 -11.76 -10.72
CA MET A 77 -17.21 -10.74 -9.68
C MET A 77 -16.28 -11.17 -8.54
N LEU A 78 -15.09 -10.56 -8.48
CA LEU A 78 -14.25 -10.58 -7.29
C LEU A 78 -15.07 -9.94 -6.17
N ALA A 79 -15.40 -10.74 -5.17
CA ALA A 79 -16.18 -10.35 -4.00
C ALA A 79 -15.46 -10.78 -2.73
N GLY A 80 -15.49 -9.95 -1.71
CA GLY A 80 -14.95 -10.23 -0.39
C GLY A 80 -14.07 -9.11 0.16
N ASP A 81 -13.52 -9.41 1.34
CA ASP A 81 -12.61 -8.53 2.03
C ASP A 81 -11.18 -8.68 1.47
N LEU A 82 -10.44 -7.58 1.45
CA LEU A 82 -9.07 -7.48 0.98
C LEU A 82 -8.12 -7.10 2.11
N ASP A 83 -6.91 -7.64 2.03
CA ASP A 83 -5.74 -7.17 2.76
C ASP A 83 -4.90 -6.29 1.85
N LEU A 84 -4.47 -5.13 2.35
CA LEU A 84 -3.53 -4.24 1.66
C LEU A 84 -2.18 -4.27 2.38
N TYR A 85 -1.12 -4.67 1.69
CA TYR A 85 0.25 -4.66 2.19
C TYR A 85 0.99 -3.50 1.54
N THR A 86 1.51 -2.56 2.32
CA THR A 86 2.30 -1.43 1.82
C THR A 86 3.63 -1.34 2.55
N THR A 87 4.71 -1.06 1.83
CA THR A 87 6.05 -0.99 2.46
C THR A 87 6.19 0.18 3.43
N MET A 88 5.36 1.22 3.29
CA MET A 88 5.38 2.45 4.07
C MET A 88 3.95 2.85 4.44
N GLU A 89 3.76 3.58 5.54
CA GLU A 89 2.48 4.13 5.94
C GLU A 89 1.78 4.89 4.78
N PRO A 90 0.48 4.64 4.54
CA PRO A 90 -0.28 5.39 3.56
C PRO A 90 -0.35 6.87 3.93
N CYS A 91 0.15 7.74 3.06
CA CYS A 91 0.24 9.17 3.37
C CYS A 91 -1.12 9.81 3.70
N SER A 92 -1.13 10.72 4.69
CA SER A 92 -2.28 11.57 5.03
C SER A 92 -2.30 12.91 4.28
N VAL A 93 -1.16 13.31 3.71
CA VAL A 93 -0.95 14.57 2.99
C VAL A 93 -0.04 14.30 1.79
N ARG A 94 -0.22 15.06 0.71
CA ARG A 94 0.67 15.01 -0.45
C ARG A 94 1.06 16.43 -0.87
N LEU A 95 2.36 16.68 -0.94
CA LEU A 95 2.90 17.97 -1.40
C LEU A 95 2.51 18.31 -2.84
N SER A 96 2.20 17.30 -3.66
CA SER A 96 1.73 17.51 -5.04
C SER A 96 0.29 18.01 -5.13
N GLY A 97 -0.47 18.04 -4.03
CA GLY A 97 -1.90 18.38 -4.01
C GLY A 97 -2.83 17.26 -4.49
N ASN A 98 -2.28 16.10 -4.90
CA ASN A 98 -3.07 14.94 -5.24
C ASN A 98 -3.75 14.35 -3.99
N GLN A 99 -4.81 13.58 -4.18
CA GLN A 99 -5.51 12.91 -3.09
C GLN A 99 -4.55 11.98 -2.30
N PRO A 100 -4.49 12.10 -0.95
CA PRO A 100 -3.67 11.24 -0.10
C PRO A 100 -4.08 9.76 -0.16
N CYS A 101 -3.12 8.85 0.05
CA CYS A 101 -3.37 7.41 -0.01
C CYS A 101 -4.38 6.96 1.03
N ALA A 102 -4.33 7.52 2.26
CA ALA A 102 -5.33 7.23 3.27
C ALA A 102 -6.75 7.59 2.82
N ASP A 103 -6.93 8.74 2.12
CA ASP A 103 -8.23 9.14 1.58
C ASP A 103 -8.67 8.27 0.40
N LEU A 104 -7.75 7.85 -0.46
CA LEU A 104 -8.03 6.94 -1.57
C LEU A 104 -8.53 5.59 -1.06
N ILE A 105 -7.91 5.03 -0.02
CA ILE A 105 -8.34 3.77 0.61
C ILE A 105 -9.76 3.92 1.19
N LEU A 106 -10.04 5.02 1.90
CA LEU A 106 -11.37 5.27 2.45
C LEU A 106 -12.40 5.54 1.36
N GLN A 107 -12.00 6.21 0.27
CA GLN A 107 -12.86 6.39 -0.89
C GLN A 107 -13.19 5.04 -1.52
N PHE A 108 -12.19 4.20 -1.81
CA PHE A 108 -12.39 2.85 -2.35
C PHE A 108 -13.45 2.06 -1.56
N ASN A 109 -13.35 2.07 -0.23
CA ASN A 109 -14.33 1.41 0.64
C ASN A 109 -15.73 2.04 0.63
N ARG A 110 -15.87 3.32 0.26
CA ARG A 110 -17.16 4.05 0.17
C ARG A 110 -17.77 4.01 -1.23
N SER A 111 -16.97 4.06 -2.28
CA SER A 111 -17.39 4.38 -3.65
C SER A 111 -17.95 3.20 -4.45
N HIS A 112 -18.50 2.19 -3.76
CA HIS A 112 -19.27 1.12 -4.39
C HIS A 112 -18.47 0.31 -5.42
N HIS A 113 -17.32 -0.25 -5.02
CA HIS A 113 -17.10 -1.64 -5.43
C HIS A 113 -18.22 -2.43 -4.73
N PRO A 114 -19.24 -2.94 -5.43
CA PRO A 114 -20.37 -3.55 -4.75
C PRO A 114 -19.98 -4.79 -3.93
N HIS A 115 -18.76 -5.29 -4.13
CA HIS A 115 -18.33 -6.57 -3.58
C HIS A 115 -16.93 -6.58 -2.94
N LEU A 116 -16.08 -5.57 -3.12
CA LEU A 116 -14.73 -5.56 -2.51
C LEU A 116 -14.58 -4.49 -1.44
N ARG A 117 -13.88 -4.85 -0.36
CA ARG A 117 -13.60 -3.94 0.74
C ARG A 117 -12.22 -4.19 1.33
N ILE A 118 -11.40 -3.16 1.45
CA ILE A 118 -10.15 -3.24 2.22
C ILE A 118 -10.51 -3.30 3.70
N LYS A 119 -10.04 -4.34 4.40
CA LYS A 119 -10.41 -4.63 5.79
C LYS A 119 -9.22 -4.54 6.73
N ASN A 120 -8.06 -5.02 6.28
CA ASN A 120 -6.80 -4.92 7.01
C ASN A 120 -5.73 -4.25 6.15
N ILE A 121 -4.86 -3.50 6.81
CA ILE A 121 -3.71 -2.85 6.21
C ILE A 121 -2.47 -3.29 6.98
N PHE A 122 -1.55 -3.91 6.25
CA PHE A 122 -0.27 -4.36 6.72
C PHE A 122 0.80 -3.39 6.24
N LEU A 123 1.56 -2.79 7.15
CA LEU A 123 2.63 -1.86 6.78
C LEU A 123 4.01 -2.34 7.26
N GLY A 124 5.03 -2.10 6.46
CA GLY A 124 6.42 -2.43 6.82
C GLY A 124 7.00 -1.42 7.82
N VAL A 125 6.80 -0.13 7.54
CA VAL A 125 7.28 0.96 8.40
C VAL A 125 6.30 2.13 8.42
N VAL A 126 6.18 2.79 9.58
CA VAL A 126 5.50 4.08 9.74
C VAL A 126 6.35 5.15 9.03
N GLU A 127 5.73 6.08 8.31
CA GLU A 127 6.49 7.10 7.59
C GLU A 127 7.28 7.93 8.61
N PRO A 128 8.61 8.10 8.44
CA PRO A 128 9.37 8.94 9.33
C PRO A 128 8.99 10.42 9.13
N ASP A 129 9.05 11.22 10.19
CA ASP A 129 8.67 12.65 10.18
C ASP A 129 9.63 13.56 9.38
N ASP A 130 10.40 13.01 8.44
CA ASP A 130 11.41 13.71 7.67
C ASP A 130 10.81 14.66 6.61
N PHE A 131 9.65 14.32 6.05
CA PHE A 131 9.04 15.06 4.93
C PHE A 131 7.76 15.78 5.35
N VAL A 132 6.85 15.08 6.01
CA VAL A 132 5.56 15.61 6.49
C VAL A 132 5.18 14.85 7.76
N ASN A 133 4.50 15.51 8.70
CA ASN A 133 3.87 14.82 9.81
C ASN A 133 2.72 13.94 9.28
N CYS A 134 2.99 12.65 9.12
CA CYS A 134 2.03 11.68 8.58
C CYS A 134 1.07 11.21 9.67
N GLU A 135 -0.23 11.24 9.39
CA GLU A 135 -1.30 10.77 10.29
C GLU A 135 -2.14 9.69 9.61
N GLY A 136 -1.55 8.97 8.65
CA GLY A 136 -2.23 8.00 7.81
C GLY A 136 -2.81 6.84 8.62
N VAL A 137 -1.98 6.24 9.48
CA VAL A 137 -2.36 5.15 10.39
C VAL A 137 -3.54 5.57 11.25
N LYS A 138 -3.45 6.72 11.92
CA LYS A 138 -4.48 7.24 12.81
C LYS A 138 -5.81 7.44 12.06
N LYS A 139 -5.76 8.13 10.92
CA LYS A 139 -6.93 8.41 10.07
C LYS A 139 -7.65 7.13 9.62
N LEU A 140 -6.90 6.11 9.23
CA LEU A 140 -7.45 4.83 8.79
C LEU A 140 -8.03 4.03 9.98
N GLN A 141 -7.36 4.04 11.14
CA GLN A 141 -7.86 3.41 12.37
C GLN A 141 -9.17 4.04 12.86
N ASP A 142 -9.24 5.37 12.87
CA ASP A 142 -10.44 6.13 13.28
C ASP A 142 -11.64 5.83 12.36
N SER A 143 -11.38 5.35 11.14
CA SER A 143 -12.40 4.90 10.17
C SER A 143 -12.77 3.41 10.29
N GLY A 144 -12.22 2.70 11.28
CA GLY A 144 -12.53 1.30 11.58
C GLY A 144 -11.70 0.27 10.81
N LEU A 145 -10.59 0.66 10.18
CA LEU A 145 -9.66 -0.28 9.52
C LEU A 145 -8.65 -0.86 10.51
N THR A 146 -8.33 -2.15 10.35
CA THR A 146 -7.28 -2.78 11.15
C THR A 146 -5.92 -2.46 10.57
N ILE A 147 -5.05 -1.82 11.34
CA ILE A 147 -3.66 -1.54 10.94
C ILE A 147 -2.69 -2.43 11.72
N ILE A 148 -1.88 -3.17 10.99
CA ILE A 148 -0.93 -4.16 11.52
C ILE A 148 0.46 -3.86 10.94
N GLN A 149 1.47 -3.77 11.79
CA GLN A 149 2.85 -3.69 11.34
C GLN A 149 3.44 -5.10 11.16
N VAL A 150 4.02 -5.36 9.98
CA VAL A 150 4.76 -6.60 9.73
C VAL A 150 6.18 -6.43 10.26
N VAL A 151 6.53 -7.17 11.31
CA VAL A 151 7.81 -6.99 12.01
C VAL A 151 8.99 -7.53 11.19
N GLY A 152 10.19 -6.98 11.45
CA GLY A 152 11.42 -7.43 10.81
C GLY A 152 11.78 -6.71 9.49
N PHE A 153 10.87 -5.93 8.92
CA PHE A 153 11.11 -5.23 7.63
C PHE A 153 11.39 -3.73 7.74
N LYS A 154 11.29 -3.14 8.94
CA LYS A 154 11.42 -1.68 9.15
C LYS A 154 12.64 -1.07 8.42
N GLU A 155 13.84 -1.57 8.72
CA GLU A 155 15.09 -1.04 8.18
C GLU A 155 15.24 -1.28 6.67
N GLU A 156 14.70 -2.40 6.17
CA GLU A 156 14.71 -2.70 4.74
C GLU A 156 13.75 -1.79 3.97
N CYS A 157 12.54 -1.58 4.47
CA CYS A 157 11.57 -0.66 3.89
C CYS A 157 12.12 0.77 3.84
N LEU A 158 12.73 1.28 4.92
CA LEU A 158 13.29 2.63 4.94
C LEU A 158 14.45 2.80 3.95
N ARG A 159 15.38 1.85 3.92
CA ARG A 159 16.51 1.87 2.99
C ARG A 159 16.05 1.88 1.54
N ILE A 160 15.11 1.01 1.18
CA ILE A 160 14.57 0.95 -0.19
C ILE A 160 13.79 2.22 -0.52
N ALA A 161 12.97 2.72 0.41
CA ALA A 161 12.19 3.93 0.22
C ALA A 161 13.08 5.13 -0.12
N ARG A 162 14.26 5.22 0.46
CA ARG A 162 15.24 6.28 0.21
C ARG A 162 16.14 6.04 -1.02
N GLY A 163 15.95 4.93 -1.73
CA GLY A 163 16.78 4.57 -2.88
C GLY A 163 18.19 4.12 -2.51
N GLU A 164 18.41 3.70 -1.26
CA GLU A 164 19.72 3.31 -0.72
C GLU A 164 19.98 1.80 -0.89
N ASP A 165 19.14 1.09 -1.65
CA ASP A 165 19.30 -0.34 -1.88
C ASP A 165 20.38 -0.61 -2.94
N LYS A 166 21.52 -1.13 -2.49
CA LYS A 166 22.69 -1.44 -3.33
C LYS A 166 22.47 -2.61 -4.30
N ASN A 167 21.32 -3.28 -4.20
CA ASN A 167 20.93 -4.42 -5.03
C ASN A 167 20.04 -4.05 -6.22
N ASN A 168 19.84 -2.75 -6.49
CA ASN A 168 19.13 -2.31 -7.69
C ASN A 168 20.11 -2.28 -8.88
N PRO A 169 19.86 -3.03 -9.98
CA PRO A 169 20.73 -3.04 -11.16
C PRO A 169 20.81 -1.67 -11.85
#